data_AF-A0AAU4G0G5-F1
#
_entry.id   AF-A0AAU4G0G5-F1
#
_cell.length_a   1.000
_cell.length_b   1.000
_cell.length_c   1.000
_cell.angle_alpha   90.00
_cell.angle_beta   90.00
_cell.angle_gamma   90.00
#
_symmetry.space_group_name_H-M   'P 1'
#
loop_
_entity.id
_entity.type
_entity.pdbx_description
1 polymer ?
#
loop_
_entity_poly.entity_id
_entity_poly.type
_entity_poly.pdbx_seq_one_letter_code
_entity_poly.pdbx_strand_id
1 'polypeptide(L)'
;MIEDSHVATASKFDHGRYIEVIRRNIPFSEAEAIDGQKPLKDLGIDSLGAIRLLSELEDEFDIELPDEAVQESAFGTVESVWNAMVTNWTNGA
;
A
#
# COMPACT_ATOMS: atom_id res chain seq x y z
N MET A 1 -0.06 18.75 -26.99
CA MET A 1 -1.13 18.16 -26.17
C MET A 1 -0.46 17.40 -25.05
N ILE A 2 -0.03 18.12 -24.01
CA ILE A 2 0.73 17.59 -22.87
C ILE A 2 0.11 18.18 -21.60
N GLU A 3 -1.13 17.81 -21.32
CA GLU A 3 -1.83 18.17 -20.09
C GLU A 3 -2.52 16.88 -19.68
N ASP A 4 -1.94 16.07 -18.78
CA ASP A 4 -2.68 15.06 -17.99
C ASP A 4 -1.80 14.18 -17.07
N SER A 5 -0.46 14.20 -17.17
CA SER A 5 0.36 13.26 -16.35
C SER A 5 0.33 13.52 -14.84
N HIS A 6 0.05 14.75 -14.38
CA HIS A 6 0.00 15.07 -12.95
C HIS A 6 -1.38 14.86 -12.30
N VAL A 7 -2.44 14.71 -13.09
CA VAL A 7 -3.81 14.45 -12.58
C VAL A 7 -4.03 12.96 -12.33
N ALA A 8 -3.30 12.10 -13.06
CA ALA A 8 -3.43 10.66 -12.98
C ALA A 8 -3.11 10.07 -11.59
N THR A 9 -2.13 10.60 -10.85
CA THR A 9 -1.76 10.07 -9.52
C THR A 9 -2.90 10.16 -8.52
N ALA A 10 -3.54 11.33 -8.44
CA ALA A 10 -4.62 11.60 -7.50
C ALA A 10 -5.91 10.84 -7.85
N SER A 11 -6.07 10.45 -9.13
CA SER A 11 -7.19 9.62 -9.56
C SER A 11 -6.92 8.11 -9.45
N LYS A 12 -5.65 7.68 -9.50
CA LYS A 12 -5.26 6.27 -9.45
C LYS A 12 -5.19 5.75 -8.01
N PHE A 13 -4.60 6.52 -7.10
CA PHE A 13 -4.41 6.10 -5.71
C PHE A 13 -5.48 6.69 -4.78
N ASP A 14 -6.49 5.89 -4.43
CA ASP A 14 -7.50 6.23 -3.43
C ASP A 14 -7.11 5.67 -2.05
N HIS A 15 -6.94 6.57 -1.08
CA HIS A 15 -6.52 6.20 0.27
C HIS A 15 -7.59 5.36 1.01
N GLY A 16 -8.88 5.57 0.73
CA GLY A 16 -9.97 4.78 1.30
C GLY A 16 -9.91 3.33 0.83
N ARG A 17 -9.69 3.10 -0.47
CA ARG A 17 -9.48 1.76 -1.03
C ARG A 17 -8.25 1.07 -0.45
N TYR A 18 -7.15 1.81 -0.32
CA TYR A 18 -5.94 1.29 0.30
C TYR A 18 -6.19 0.79 1.73
N ILE A 19 -6.86 1.59 2.56
CA ILE A 19 -7.20 1.19 3.93
C ILE A 19 -8.13 -0.04 3.93
N GLU A 20 -9.06 -0.16 3.00
CA GLU A 20 -9.91 -1.35 2.87
C GLU A 20 -9.13 -2.62 2.51
N VAL A 21 -8.12 -2.51 1.64
CA VAL A 21 -7.22 -3.64 1.32
C VAL A 21 -6.40 -4.05 2.55
N ILE A 22 -5.85 -3.08 3.30
CA ILE A 22 -5.14 -3.37 4.56
C ILE A 22 -6.08 -4.06 5.56
N ARG A 23 -7.30 -3.56 5.72
CA ARG A 23 -8.31 -4.12 6.63
C ARG A 23 -8.67 -5.57 6.35
N ARG A 24 -8.66 -5.98 5.08
CA ARG A 24 -8.94 -7.38 4.69
C ARG A 24 -7.80 -8.33 5.06
N ASN A 25 -6.58 -7.81 5.19
CA ASN A 25 -5.38 -8.58 5.44
C ASN A 25 -4.94 -8.60 6.92
N ILE A 26 -5.57 -7.80 7.79
CA ILE A 26 -5.27 -7.80 9.23
C ILE A 26 -6.15 -8.80 10.00
N PRO A 27 -5.58 -9.62 10.90
CA PRO A 27 -6.34 -10.59 11.69
C PRO A 27 -7.19 -9.95 12.81
N PHE A 28 -6.81 -8.76 13.29
CA PHE A 28 -7.53 -8.03 14.34
C PHE A 28 -8.13 -6.75 13.77
N SER A 29 -9.40 -6.80 13.35
CA SER A 29 -10.17 -5.60 13.03
C SER A 29 -10.69 -4.96 14.32
N GLU A 30 -9.82 -4.41 15.15
CA GLU A 30 -10.32 -3.38 16.06
C GLU A 30 -10.72 -2.21 15.15
N ALA A 31 -12.01 -1.88 15.14
CA ALA A 31 -12.59 -0.84 14.30
C ALA A 31 -12.03 0.57 14.59
N GLU A 32 -11.02 0.68 15.46
CA GLU A 32 -10.20 1.86 15.61
C GLU A 32 -9.47 2.17 14.31
N ALA A 33 -9.29 3.47 14.05
CA ALA A 33 -8.65 3.94 12.84
C ALA A 33 -7.30 3.23 12.63
N ILE A 34 -7.06 2.73 11.42
CA ILE A 34 -5.72 2.25 11.06
C ILE A 34 -4.80 3.47 11.13
N ASP A 35 -3.93 3.49 12.14
CA ASP A 35 -2.93 4.53 12.28
C ASP A 35 -1.84 4.32 11.22
N GLY A 36 -1.69 5.31 10.33
CA GLY A 36 -0.68 5.33 9.27
C GLY A 36 0.75 5.17 9.80
N GLN A 37 1.01 5.59 11.03
CA GLN A 37 2.31 5.48 11.69
C GLN A 37 2.54 4.12 12.34
N LYS A 38 1.51 3.27 12.43
CA LYS A 38 1.62 1.98 13.08
C LYS A 38 2.36 0.98 12.19
N PRO A 39 3.28 0.19 12.77
CA PRO A 39 3.93 -0.88 12.03
C PRO A 39 2.92 -1.93 11.55
N LEU A 40 3.08 -2.42 10.32
CA LEU A 40 2.19 -3.44 9.74
C LEU A 40 2.23 -4.75 10.54
N LYS A 41 3.40 -5.10 11.09
CA LYS A 41 3.56 -6.21 12.04
C LYS A 41 2.72 -6.06 13.31
N ASP A 42 2.52 -4.83 13.79
CA ASP A 42 1.71 -4.55 14.99
C ASP A 42 0.21 -4.62 14.67
N LEU A 43 -0.15 -4.60 13.38
CA LEU A 43 -1.50 -4.90 12.89
C LEU A 43 -1.71 -6.41 12.66
N GLY A 44 -0.69 -7.23 12.90
CA GLY A 44 -0.74 -8.69 12.72
C GLY A 44 -0.49 -9.14 11.29
N ILE A 45 0.06 -8.27 10.43
CA ILE A 45 0.53 -8.66 9.10
C ILE A 45 1.89 -9.32 9.24
N ASP A 46 1.94 -10.63 9.02
CA ASP A 46 3.18 -11.41 8.97
C ASP A 46 3.75 -11.45 7.53
N SER A 47 4.84 -12.20 7.31
CA SER A 47 5.47 -12.29 5.98
C SER A 47 4.54 -12.83 4.90
N LEU A 48 3.60 -13.72 5.22
CA LEU A 48 2.64 -14.26 4.24
C LEU A 48 1.50 -13.28 3.98
N GLY A 49 1.03 -12.59 5.02
CA GLY A 49 0.08 -11.49 4.93
C GLY A 49 0.64 -10.33 4.12
N ALA A 50 1.93 -10.03 4.25
CA ALA A 50 2.63 -9.01 3.49
C ALA A 50 2.63 -9.32 1.98
N ILE A 51 2.94 -10.56 1.59
CA ILE A 51 2.89 -10.99 0.18
C ILE A 51 1.48 -10.85 -0.39
N ARG A 52 0.46 -11.31 0.35
CA ARG A 52 -0.95 -11.20 -0.06
C ARG A 52 -1.38 -9.74 -0.21
N LEU A 53 -1.02 -8.93 0.77
CA LEU A 53 -1.32 -7.51 0.77
C LEU A 53 -0.71 -6.83 -0.47
N LEU A 54 0.55 -7.10 -0.78
CA LEU A 54 1.20 -6.52 -1.96
C LEU A 54 0.50 -6.96 -3.23
N SER A 55 0.22 -8.26 -3.41
CA SER A 55 -0.51 -8.73 -4.60
C SER A 55 -1.90 -8.11 -4.73
N GLU A 56 -2.65 -7.96 -3.63
CA GLU A 56 -3.95 -7.27 -3.66
C GLU A 56 -3.82 -5.78 -4.01
N LEU A 57 -2.75 -5.12 -3.56
CA LEU A 57 -2.48 -3.72 -3.90
C LEU A 57 -2.06 -3.56 -5.38
N GLU A 58 -1.25 -4.47 -5.90
CA GLU A 58 -0.87 -4.53 -7.31
C GLU A 58 -2.10 -4.70 -8.20
N ASP A 59 -2.97 -5.65 -7.87
CA ASP A 59 -4.21 -5.92 -8.60
C ASP A 59 -5.22 -4.76 -8.49
N GLU A 60 -5.40 -4.17 -7.30
CA GLU A 60 -6.39 -3.11 -7.06
C GLU A 60 -5.98 -1.79 -7.73
N PHE A 61 -4.68 -1.47 -7.72
CA PHE A 61 -4.17 -0.20 -8.25
C PHE A 61 -3.53 -0.33 -9.63
N ASP A 62 -3.44 -1.54 -10.19
CA ASP A 62 -2.79 -1.84 -11.47
C ASP A 62 -1.35 -1.28 -11.48
N ILE A 63 -0.56 -1.71 -10.50
CA ILE A 63 0.85 -1.33 -10.30
C ILE A 63 1.71 -2.58 -10.12
N GLU A 64 3.02 -2.43 -10.32
CA GLU A 64 4.02 -3.43 -9.94
C GLU A 64 4.82 -2.91 -8.75
N LEU A 65 4.92 -3.71 -7.69
CA LEU A 65 5.73 -3.42 -6.52
C LEU A 65 7.01 -4.26 -6.55
N PRO A 66 8.16 -3.67 -6.17
CA PRO A 66 9.41 -4.43 -6.12
C PRO A 66 9.32 -5.57 -5.09
N ASP A 67 9.96 -6.70 -5.35
CA ASP A 67 10.05 -7.82 -4.38
C ASP A 67 10.69 -7.36 -3.06
N GLU A 68 11.54 -6.34 -3.10
CA GLU A 68 12.11 -5.70 -1.92
C GLU A 68 11.06 -5.04 -1.03
N ALA A 69 9.90 -4.68 -1.58
CA ALA A 69 8.77 -4.16 -0.81
C ALA A 69 8.26 -5.20 0.19
N VAL A 70 8.39 -6.51 -0.08
CA VAL A 70 8.02 -7.63 0.81
C VAL A 70 8.93 -7.73 2.04
N GLN A 71 10.11 -7.13 1.99
CA GLN A 71 11.09 -7.24 3.07
C GLN A 71 10.62 -6.48 4.32
N GLU A 72 10.95 -7.02 5.49
CA GLU A 72 10.61 -6.43 6.79
C GLU A 72 11.15 -4.98 6.96
N SER A 73 12.19 -4.62 6.21
CA SER A 73 12.76 -3.27 6.15
C SER A 73 11.93 -2.27 5.33
N ALA A 74 11.16 -2.73 4.33
CA ALA A 74 10.24 -1.94 3.53
C ALA A 74 8.82 -1.92 4.14
N PHE A 75 8.45 -3.01 4.83
CA PHE A 75 7.27 -3.13 5.70
C PHE A 75 7.45 -2.37 7.02
N GLY A 76 7.74 -1.08 6.93
CA GLY A 76 7.86 -0.19 8.07
C GLY A 76 6.50 0.08 8.71
N THR A 77 5.70 0.93 8.06
CA THR A 77 4.38 1.37 8.51
C THR A 77 3.39 1.35 7.36
N VAL A 78 2.10 1.49 7.69
CA VAL A 78 1.04 1.65 6.70
C VAL A 78 1.36 2.83 5.75
N GLU A 79 1.80 3.95 6.29
CA GLU A 79 2.19 5.11 5.47
C GLU A 79 3.43 4.85 4.60
N SER A 80 4.42 4.09 5.07
CA SER A 80 5.62 3.83 4.27
C SER A 80 5.31 3.02 3.01
N VAL A 81 4.39 2.05 3.12
CA VAL A 81 3.93 1.26 1.96
C VAL A 81 3.18 2.14 0.96
N TRP A 82 2.27 2.99 1.44
CA TRP A 82 1.58 3.96 0.59
C TRP A 82 2.56 4.85 -0.17
N ASN A 83 3.54 5.42 0.53
CA ASN A 83 4.55 6.27 -0.08
C ASN A 83 5.41 5.51 -1.10
N ALA A 84 5.76 4.25 -0.82
CA ALA A 84 6.49 3.40 -1.76
C ALA A 84 5.70 3.16 -3.05
N MET A 85 4.40 2.86 -2.95
CA MET A 85 3.52 2.68 -4.11
C MET A 85 3.46 3.95 -4.99
N VAL A 86 3.17 5.09 -4.37
CA VAL A 86 3.05 6.37 -5.08
C VAL A 86 4.39 6.76 -5.70
N THR A 87 5.49 6.63 -4.96
CA THR A 87 6.83 6.97 -5.42
C THR A 87 7.27 6.09 -6.58
N ASN A 88 7.04 4.78 -6.50
CA ASN A 88 7.43 3.84 -7.56
C ASN A 88 6.68 4.13 -8.86
N TRP A 89 5.37 4.40 -8.77
CA TRP A 89 4.57 4.79 -9.94
C TRP A 89 5.03 6.13 -10.53
N THR A 90 5.33 7.14 -9.70
CA THR A 90 5.80 8.44 -10.22
C THR A 90 7.19 8.39 -10.86
N ASN A 91 8.05 7.46 -10.44
CA ASN A 91 9.38 7.31 -11.02
C ASN A 91 9.40 6.45 -12.31
N GLY A 92 8.32 5.69 -12.56
CA GLY A 92 8.16 4.84 -13.74
C GLY A 92 7.23 5.40 -14.83
N ALA A 93 6.55 6.52 -14.58
CA ALA A 93 5.61 7.18 -15.50
C ALA A 93 6.21 8.32 -16.33
#